data_AF-A0A8S2PZH1-F1
#
_entry.id   AF-A0A8S2PZH1-F1
#
_cell.length_a   1.000
_cell.length_b   1.000
_cell.length_c   1.000
_cell.angle_alpha   90.00
_cell.angle_beta   90.00
_cell.angle_gamma   90.00
#
_symmetry.space_group_name_H-M   'P 1'
#
loop_
_entity.id
_entity.type
_entity.pdbx_description
1 polymer ?
#
loop_
_entity_poly.entity_id
_entity_poly.type
_entity_poly.pdbx_seq_one_letter_code
_entity_poly.pdbx_strand_id
1 'polypeptide(L)'
;METVTLEHDNDNSVKKSGKRIFIPAIGSLGDVKPYLILAKELKKQGHIVWLGVHQRFEDEIKKYDIDTVEIGGDMEVILSTTPDGIELQRNPSIFKMGLVKRVFLPLMEEWFNGIVAGLKDADLIVLSVTSVLAGLSCIEKYSKTKAIGIYTYPCTRTAEFSPPAFGGKSESLFNWINSFKWNIFEFGASTMYSDKINQLRANINLPPIKLNYDQMIRSIFKRPISTATIYSKCLLAEPNDWPENEFMVGPILQEKEEDHEFQPSDDLRNFLDKWQNEKMIYVGIGSMMNIMFNADEQSQFLKITQTAIGNTNSKAIISLVGFQNIDENKLSDRENIFYLKQTISHSWLFPYMSLAIHHGGAGTTHTKIALSTFDY
;
A
#
# COMPACT_ATOMS: atom_id res chain seq x y z
N MET A 1 24.93 64.86 11.69
CA MET A 1 25.66 63.84 10.92
C MET A 1 25.78 62.63 11.84
N GLU A 2 24.75 61.80 11.86
CA GLU A 2 24.72 60.55 12.61
C GLU A 2 25.26 59.44 11.72
N THR A 3 26.31 58.79 12.19
CA THR A 3 26.95 57.64 11.57
C THR A 3 26.13 56.40 11.88
N VAL A 4 25.41 55.88 10.89
CA VAL A 4 24.70 54.60 10.97
C VAL A 4 25.72 53.47 10.85
N THR A 5 25.89 52.71 11.91
CA THR A 5 26.56 51.41 11.94
C THR A 5 25.70 50.37 11.23
N LEU A 6 26.23 49.78 10.15
CA LEU A 6 25.65 48.60 9.50
C LEU A 6 26.02 47.36 10.32
N GLU A 7 25.03 46.78 11.01
CA GLU A 7 25.15 45.44 11.59
C GLU A 7 25.08 44.40 10.46
N HIS A 8 26.04 43.47 10.49
CA HIS A 8 26.08 42.30 9.62
C HIS A 8 25.06 41.27 10.09
N ASP A 9 23.86 41.27 9.50
CA ASP A 9 22.98 40.11 9.55
C ASP A 9 23.54 39.00 8.64
N ASN A 10 24.23 38.05 9.27
CA ASN A 10 24.50 36.74 8.70
C ASN A 10 23.21 35.90 8.67
N ASP A 11 22.28 36.26 7.79
CA ASP A 11 21.18 35.35 7.41
C ASP A 11 21.69 34.38 6.36
N ASN A 12 22.36 33.31 6.84
CA ASN A 12 22.75 32.16 6.05
C ASN A 12 21.59 31.14 5.93
N SER A 13 20.35 31.60 5.75
CA SER A 13 19.25 30.75 5.32
C SER A 13 19.35 30.52 3.81
N VAL A 14 20.22 29.58 3.41
CA VAL A 14 20.09 28.96 2.08
C VAL A 14 18.71 28.32 2.02
N LYS A 15 17.73 29.01 1.43
CA LYS A 15 16.45 28.42 1.00
C LYS A 15 16.80 27.19 0.18
N LYS A 16 16.71 25.99 0.77
CA LYS A 16 16.83 24.74 0.02
C LYS A 16 15.73 24.78 -1.03
N SER A 17 16.12 24.93 -2.29
CA SER A 17 15.18 24.79 -3.41
C SER A 17 14.45 23.44 -3.26
N GLY A 18 13.12 23.47 -3.33
CA GLY A 18 12.30 22.26 -3.32
C GLY A 18 12.82 21.21 -4.29
N LYS A 19 12.77 19.94 -3.89
CA LYS A 19 13.06 18.80 -4.77
C LYS A 19 11.82 18.40 -5.57
N ARG A 20 12.04 17.88 -6.77
CA ARG A 20 11.03 17.20 -7.59
C ARG A 20 11.00 15.72 -7.21
N ILE A 21 9.88 15.27 -6.65
CA ILE A 21 9.74 13.95 -6.02
C ILE A 21 8.63 13.18 -6.74
N PHE A 22 8.99 12.03 -7.30
CA PHE A 22 8.04 11.10 -7.89
C PHE A 22 7.77 9.93 -6.95
N ILE A 23 6.50 9.57 -6.76
CA ILE A 23 6.11 8.45 -5.89
C ILE A 23 5.19 7.48 -6.65
N PRO A 24 5.70 6.40 -7.27
CA PRO A 24 4.86 5.36 -7.86
C PRO A 24 4.16 4.51 -6.80
N ALA A 25 2.93 4.88 -6.46
CA ALA A 25 2.05 4.19 -5.54
C ALA A 25 1.20 3.16 -6.28
N ILE A 26 1.74 1.95 -6.45
CA ILE A 26 1.11 0.85 -7.19
C ILE A 26 0.38 -0.08 -6.22
N GLY A 27 -0.92 -0.30 -6.44
CA GLY A 27 -1.74 -1.20 -5.62
C GLY A 27 -3.18 -0.72 -5.47
N SER A 28 -3.83 -1.18 -4.42
CA SER A 28 -5.17 -0.73 -4.04
C SER A 28 -5.15 0.69 -3.47
N LEU A 29 -6.33 1.30 -3.26
CA LEU A 29 -6.41 2.60 -2.60
C LEU A 29 -5.73 2.61 -1.21
N GLY A 30 -5.76 1.49 -0.49
CA GLY A 30 -5.07 1.34 0.79
C GLY A 30 -3.54 1.42 0.67
N ASP A 31 -2.99 0.99 -0.47
CA ASP A 31 -1.57 1.12 -0.78
C ASP A 31 -1.21 2.55 -1.20
N VAL A 32 -2.13 3.29 -1.83
CA VAL A 32 -1.92 4.68 -2.28
C VAL A 32 -1.98 5.68 -1.14
N LYS A 33 -2.90 5.50 -0.18
CA LYS A 33 -3.17 6.47 0.90
C LYS A 33 -1.93 6.94 1.69
N PRO A 34 -1.03 6.06 2.15
CA PRO A 34 0.17 6.50 2.88
C PRO A 34 1.07 7.43 2.05
N TYR A 35 1.17 7.17 0.74
CA TYR A 35 1.97 8.01 -0.16
C TYR A 35 1.27 9.32 -0.51
N LEU A 36 -0.06 9.35 -0.55
CA LEU A 36 -0.83 10.60 -0.66
C LEU A 36 -0.59 11.50 0.55
N ILE A 37 -0.67 10.96 1.78
CA ILE A 37 -0.40 11.72 3.00
C ILE A 37 1.05 12.25 2.97
N LEU A 38 2.01 11.39 2.63
CA LEU A 38 3.40 11.79 2.46
C LEU A 38 3.57 12.89 1.40
N ALA A 39 2.89 12.78 0.26
CA ALA A 39 2.98 13.77 -0.82
C ALA A 39 2.45 15.14 -0.39
N LYS A 40 1.32 15.18 0.34
CA LYS A 40 0.77 16.42 0.89
C LYS A 40 1.77 17.08 1.86
N GLU A 41 2.38 16.29 2.73
CA GLU A 41 3.38 16.81 3.68
C GLU A 41 4.66 17.31 2.99
N LEU A 42 5.18 16.56 2.01
CA LEU A 42 6.31 17.00 1.19
C LEU A 42 5.98 18.29 0.42
N LYS A 43 4.76 18.42 -0.11
CA LYS A 43 4.30 19.65 -0.78
C LYS A 43 4.23 20.83 0.19
N LYS A 44 3.69 20.64 1.40
CA LYS A 44 3.70 21.65 2.48
C LYS A 44 5.13 22.14 2.80
N GLN A 45 6.12 21.24 2.72
CA GLN A 45 7.54 21.58 2.90
C GLN A 45 8.21 22.22 1.67
N GLY A 46 7.44 22.54 0.62
CA GLY A 46 7.92 23.25 -0.57
C GLY A 46 8.52 22.36 -1.66
N HIS A 47 8.32 21.04 -1.59
CA HIS A 47 8.69 20.12 -2.67
C HIS A 47 7.64 20.12 -3.79
N ILE A 48 8.06 19.79 -5.01
CA ILE A 48 7.16 19.49 -6.13
C ILE A 48 6.97 17.98 -6.15
N VAL A 49 5.74 17.51 -5.98
CA VAL A 49 5.45 16.08 -5.81
C VAL A 49 4.35 15.65 -6.76
N TRP A 50 4.54 14.50 -7.41
CA TRP A 50 3.50 13.83 -8.18
C TRP A 50 3.47 12.34 -7.88
N LEU A 51 2.28 11.75 -7.95
CA LEU A 51 2.05 10.34 -7.68
C LEU A 51 1.92 9.56 -8.99
N GLY A 52 2.53 8.38 -9.04
CA GLY A 52 2.22 7.38 -10.05
C GLY A 52 1.09 6.49 -9.54
N VAL A 53 -0.09 6.53 -10.15
CA VAL A 53 -1.27 5.77 -9.69
C VAL A 53 -2.01 5.13 -10.87
N HIS A 54 -2.81 4.09 -10.60
CA HIS A 54 -3.75 3.55 -11.58
C HIS A 54 -4.79 4.59 -11.96
N GLN A 55 -5.22 4.59 -13.23
CA GLN A 55 -6.14 5.57 -13.81
C GLN A 55 -7.40 5.81 -12.96
N ARG A 56 -7.97 4.75 -12.37
CA ARG A 56 -9.19 4.84 -11.54
C ARG A 56 -9.05 5.72 -10.29
N PHE A 57 -7.83 6.00 -9.83
CA PHE A 57 -7.58 6.84 -8.66
C PHE A 57 -7.27 8.30 -9.03
N GLU A 58 -7.08 8.62 -10.32
CA GLU A 58 -6.67 9.95 -10.77
C GLU A 58 -7.62 11.05 -10.26
N ASP A 59 -8.93 10.88 -10.46
CA ASP A 59 -9.93 11.86 -10.03
C ASP A 59 -10.05 11.97 -8.51
N GLU A 60 -9.76 10.89 -7.77
CA GLU A 60 -9.75 10.91 -6.31
C GLU A 60 -8.53 11.69 -5.78
N ILE A 61 -7.36 11.46 -6.37
CA ILE A 61 -6.10 12.09 -5.95
C ILE A 61 -6.06 13.57 -6.31
N LYS A 62 -6.56 13.97 -7.48
CA LYS A 62 -6.57 15.38 -7.92
C LYS A 62 -7.34 16.32 -6.98
N LYS A 63 -8.29 15.79 -6.20
CA LYS A 63 -9.03 16.56 -5.17
C LYS A 63 -8.11 17.12 -4.08
N TYR A 64 -6.93 16.52 -3.90
CA TYR A 64 -5.94 16.92 -2.91
C TYR A 64 -4.85 17.85 -3.47
N ASP A 65 -5.05 18.38 -4.68
CA ASP A 65 -4.09 19.27 -5.35
C ASP A 65 -2.70 18.59 -5.50
N ILE A 66 -2.71 17.30 -5.83
CA ILE A 66 -1.50 16.52 -6.11
C ILE A 66 -1.53 16.06 -7.57
N ASP A 67 -0.45 16.36 -8.30
CA ASP A 67 -0.29 15.94 -9.69
C ASP A 67 -0.14 14.42 -9.79
N THR A 68 -0.59 13.84 -10.91
CA THR A 68 -0.57 12.40 -11.14
C THR A 68 0.05 12.04 -12.48
N VAL A 69 0.70 10.88 -12.52
CA VAL A 69 1.11 10.18 -13.73
C VAL A 69 0.45 8.82 -13.72
N GLU A 70 -0.12 8.41 -14.85
CA GLU A 70 -0.75 7.10 -14.98
C GLU A 70 0.29 5.98 -14.88
N ILE A 71 0.02 5.01 -14.01
CA ILE A 71 0.70 3.72 -13.96
C ILE A 71 -0.28 2.64 -14.38
N GLY A 72 -0.02 2.01 -15.53
CA GLY A 72 -0.83 0.91 -16.04
C GLY A 72 -0.73 -0.35 -15.17
N GLY A 73 -1.39 -1.42 -15.62
CA GLY A 73 -1.30 -2.72 -14.94
C GLY A 73 -1.98 -2.73 -13.57
N ASP A 74 -3.29 -2.54 -13.55
CA ASP A 74 -4.07 -2.66 -12.32
C ASP A 74 -4.37 -4.13 -12.02
N MET A 75 -3.76 -4.66 -10.96
CA MET A 75 -3.89 -6.07 -10.57
C MET A 75 -5.34 -6.45 -10.25
N GLU A 76 -6.12 -5.55 -9.65
CA GLU A 76 -7.51 -5.82 -9.29
C GLU A 76 -8.38 -5.94 -10.55
N VAL A 77 -8.14 -5.06 -11.53
CA VAL A 77 -8.81 -5.13 -12.84
C VAL A 77 -8.41 -6.40 -13.57
N ILE A 78 -7.11 -6.72 -13.63
CA ILE A 78 -6.64 -7.91 -14.35
C ILE A 78 -7.23 -9.20 -13.76
N LEU A 79 -7.22 -9.35 -12.42
CA LEU A 79 -7.75 -10.53 -11.75
C LEU A 79 -9.26 -10.71 -11.93
N SER A 80 -10.01 -9.62 -12.08
CA SER A 80 -11.48 -9.68 -12.20
C SER A 80 -12.00 -9.71 -13.64
N THR A 81 -11.22 -9.25 -14.63
CA THR A 81 -11.69 -9.05 -16.01
C THR A 81 -11.00 -9.92 -17.07
N THR A 82 -9.79 -10.41 -16.81
CA THR A 82 -9.05 -11.20 -17.80
C THR A 82 -9.23 -12.70 -17.57
N PRO A 83 -9.25 -13.54 -18.62
CA PRO A 83 -9.38 -14.99 -18.45
C PRO A 83 -8.30 -15.60 -17.55
N ASP A 84 -7.03 -15.25 -17.77
CA ASP A 84 -5.92 -15.73 -16.95
C ASP A 84 -5.99 -15.20 -15.51
N GLY A 85 -6.39 -13.94 -15.30
CA GLY A 85 -6.57 -13.37 -13.98
C GLY A 85 -7.69 -14.05 -13.18
N ILE A 86 -8.83 -14.30 -13.81
CA ILE A 86 -9.96 -15.01 -13.21
C ILE A 86 -9.59 -16.46 -12.89
N GLU A 87 -8.84 -17.13 -13.78
CA GLU A 87 -8.35 -18.49 -13.49
C GLU A 87 -7.40 -18.49 -12.29
N LEU A 88 -6.49 -17.52 -12.22
CA LEU A 88 -5.52 -17.40 -11.13
C LEU A 88 -6.22 -17.12 -9.80
N GLN A 89 -7.23 -16.26 -9.79
CA GLN A 89 -8.05 -15.95 -8.61
C GLN A 89 -8.83 -17.18 -8.13
N ARG A 90 -9.46 -17.94 -9.04
CA ARG A 90 -10.27 -19.11 -8.67
C ARG A 90 -9.45 -20.29 -8.20
N ASN A 91 -8.26 -20.49 -8.77
CA ASN A 91 -7.41 -21.63 -8.49
C ASN A 91 -5.96 -21.19 -8.25
N PRO A 92 -5.70 -20.43 -7.16
CA PRO A 92 -4.36 -19.94 -6.87
C PRO A 92 -3.44 -21.14 -6.61
N SER A 93 -2.46 -21.33 -7.49
CA SER A 93 -1.51 -22.43 -7.36
C SER A 93 -0.14 -22.04 -7.86
N ILE A 94 0.84 -22.16 -6.96
CA ILE A 94 2.26 -21.93 -7.26
C ILE A 94 2.79 -22.89 -8.35
N PHE A 95 2.11 -24.04 -8.55
CA PHE A 95 2.47 -25.02 -9.57
C PHE A 95 2.05 -24.58 -10.99
N LYS A 96 1.16 -23.58 -11.13
CA LYS A 96 0.74 -23.01 -12.41
C LYS A 96 1.65 -21.85 -12.83
N MET A 97 2.97 -22.05 -12.81
CA MET A 97 3.94 -20.97 -13.09
C MET A 97 3.74 -20.30 -14.47
N GLY A 98 3.26 -21.04 -15.47
CA GLY A 98 2.91 -20.46 -16.77
C GLY A 98 1.78 -19.44 -16.70
N LEU A 99 0.72 -19.73 -15.94
CA LEU A 99 -0.39 -18.81 -15.70
C LEU A 99 0.07 -17.58 -14.93
N VAL A 100 0.85 -17.79 -13.86
CA VAL A 100 1.45 -16.70 -13.06
C VAL A 100 2.25 -15.77 -13.96
N LYS A 101 3.12 -16.29 -14.85
CA LYS A 101 3.90 -15.47 -15.78
C LYS A 101 3.02 -14.66 -16.75
N ARG A 102 1.93 -15.25 -17.28
CA ARG A 102 1.03 -14.52 -18.20
C ARG A 102 0.27 -13.37 -17.52
N VAL A 103 0.07 -13.43 -16.20
CA VAL A 103 -0.53 -12.33 -15.43
C VAL A 103 0.51 -11.29 -15.03
N PHE A 104 1.65 -11.72 -14.46
CA PHE A 104 2.60 -10.81 -13.82
C PHE A 104 3.61 -10.15 -14.77
N LEU A 105 3.98 -10.78 -15.89
CA LEU A 105 4.92 -10.16 -16.84
C LEU A 105 4.35 -8.93 -17.56
N PRO A 106 3.07 -8.92 -18.01
CA PRO A 106 2.43 -7.71 -18.52
C PRO A 106 2.30 -6.61 -17.45
N LEU A 107 1.93 -6.98 -16.21
CA LEU A 107 1.90 -6.04 -15.09
C LEU A 107 3.25 -5.33 -14.90
N MET A 108 4.32 -6.11 -14.87
CA MET A 108 5.69 -5.61 -14.75
C MET A 108 6.06 -4.66 -15.90
N GLU A 109 5.65 -4.95 -17.13
CA GLU A 109 5.85 -4.06 -18.28
C GLU A 109 5.13 -2.72 -18.14
N GLU A 110 3.86 -2.75 -17.77
CA GLU A 110 3.05 -1.55 -17.54
C GLU A 110 3.62 -0.69 -16.40
N TRP A 111 4.00 -1.32 -15.28
CA TRP A 111 4.63 -0.62 -14.16
C TRP A 111 5.97 0.00 -14.55
N PHE A 112 6.80 -0.73 -15.29
CA PHE A 112 8.09 -0.22 -15.76
C PHE A 112 7.90 1.00 -16.67
N ASN A 113 6.99 0.91 -17.64
CA ASN A 113 6.74 1.99 -18.61
C ASN A 113 6.15 3.23 -17.92
N GLY A 114 5.17 3.05 -17.03
CA GLY A 114 4.59 4.14 -16.26
C GLY A 114 5.64 4.83 -15.36
N ILE A 115 6.49 4.06 -14.68
CA ILE A 115 7.56 4.63 -13.86
C ILE A 115 8.59 5.38 -14.72
N VAL A 116 8.96 4.85 -15.88
CA VAL A 116 9.84 5.53 -16.84
C VAL A 116 9.28 6.89 -17.27
N ALA A 117 7.96 6.98 -17.49
CA ALA A 117 7.29 8.24 -17.81
C ALA A 117 7.33 9.21 -16.62
N GLY A 118 7.00 8.73 -15.42
CA GLY A 118 6.98 9.55 -14.20
C GLY A 118 8.35 9.96 -13.68
N LEU A 119 9.43 9.27 -14.06
CA LEU A 119 10.80 9.64 -13.69
C LEU A 119 11.32 10.90 -14.40
N LYS A 120 10.67 11.34 -15.49
CA LYS A 120 11.07 12.56 -16.20
C LYS A 120 11.07 13.72 -15.21
N ASP A 121 12.18 14.44 -15.14
CA ASP A 121 12.37 15.59 -14.24
C ASP A 121 12.41 15.26 -12.73
N ALA A 122 12.37 13.99 -12.31
CA ALA A 122 12.47 13.63 -10.89
C ALA A 122 13.90 13.79 -10.35
N ASP A 123 14.06 14.50 -9.23
CA ASP A 123 15.32 14.53 -8.47
C ASP A 123 15.41 13.33 -7.50
N LEU A 124 14.24 12.84 -7.05
CA LEU A 124 14.08 11.72 -6.11
C LEU A 124 12.88 10.87 -6.52
N ILE A 125 13.01 9.54 -6.45
CA ILE A 125 11.90 8.58 -6.50
C ILE A 125 11.72 7.92 -5.12
N VAL A 126 10.47 7.87 -4.65
CA VAL A 126 10.08 7.16 -3.43
C VAL A 126 9.45 5.83 -3.82
N LEU A 127 10.09 4.73 -3.47
CA LEU A 127 9.71 3.39 -3.91
C LEU A 127 8.93 2.66 -2.83
N SER A 128 7.75 2.16 -3.21
CA SER A 128 6.96 1.20 -2.44
C SER A 128 7.52 -0.22 -2.60
N VAL A 129 7.03 -1.16 -1.77
CA VAL A 129 7.32 -2.60 -1.95
C VAL A 129 6.94 -3.10 -3.34
N THR A 130 5.85 -2.58 -3.91
CA THR A 130 5.35 -2.97 -5.24
C THR A 130 6.13 -2.33 -6.39
N SER A 131 6.65 -1.12 -6.20
CA SER A 131 7.35 -0.38 -7.26
C SER A 131 8.87 -0.54 -7.25
N VAL A 132 9.47 -1.02 -6.15
CA VAL A 132 10.94 -1.06 -5.99
C VAL A 132 11.64 -1.80 -7.12
N LEU A 133 11.15 -2.99 -7.52
CA LEU A 133 11.77 -3.77 -8.59
C LEU A 133 11.75 -3.01 -9.91
N ALA A 134 10.60 -2.46 -10.28
CA ALA A 134 10.42 -1.72 -11.52
C ALA A 134 11.19 -0.39 -11.54
N GLY A 135 11.13 0.36 -10.44
CA GLY A 135 11.79 1.65 -10.30
C GLY A 135 13.31 1.55 -10.32
N LEU A 136 13.89 0.63 -9.54
CA LEU A 136 15.34 0.42 -9.58
C LEU A 136 15.82 -0.11 -10.95
N SER A 137 14.97 -0.86 -11.65
CA SER A 137 15.29 -1.38 -12.99
C SER A 137 15.34 -0.30 -14.07
N CYS A 138 14.75 0.88 -13.87
CA CYS A 138 14.71 1.95 -14.87
C CYS A 138 15.31 3.29 -14.44
N ILE A 139 15.61 3.48 -13.15
CA ILE A 139 16.13 4.76 -12.61
C ILE A 139 17.40 5.27 -13.31
N GLU A 140 18.25 4.37 -13.80
CA GLU A 140 19.49 4.72 -14.51
C GLU A 140 19.26 5.52 -15.80
N LYS A 141 18.04 5.47 -16.36
CA LYS A 141 17.63 6.32 -17.49
C LYS A 141 17.79 7.81 -17.16
N TYR A 142 17.63 8.17 -15.89
CA TYR A 142 17.81 9.52 -15.37
C TYR A 142 18.89 9.48 -14.29
N SER A 143 20.16 9.50 -14.71
CA SER A 143 21.33 9.25 -13.85
C SER A 143 21.45 10.14 -12.60
N LYS A 144 20.80 11.32 -12.61
CA LYS A 144 20.75 12.28 -11.49
C LYS A 144 19.71 11.94 -10.43
N THR A 145 18.68 11.14 -10.77
CA THR A 145 17.61 10.77 -9.86
C THR A 145 18.15 9.83 -8.77
N LYS A 146 17.82 10.15 -7.51
CA LYS A 146 18.10 9.30 -6.35
C LYS A 146 16.85 8.49 -5.98
N ALA A 147 17.02 7.43 -5.21
CA ALA A 147 15.92 6.59 -4.71
C ALA A 147 15.96 6.47 -3.20
N ILE A 148 14.78 6.35 -2.60
CA ILE A 148 14.55 5.97 -1.21
C ILE A 148 13.39 4.95 -1.18
N GLY A 149 13.49 3.92 -0.36
CA GLY A 149 12.40 2.99 -0.11
C GLY A 149 11.50 3.50 1.01
N ILE A 150 10.19 3.49 0.82
CA ILE A 150 9.22 3.67 1.91
C ILE A 150 8.22 2.52 1.81
N TYR A 151 8.26 1.59 2.76
CA TYR A 151 7.52 0.33 2.69
C TYR A 151 6.37 0.28 3.68
N THR A 152 5.18 -0.05 3.19
CA THR A 152 3.94 -0.15 4.00
C THR A 152 3.88 -1.38 4.89
N TYR A 153 4.75 -2.36 4.63
CA TYR A 153 4.93 -3.54 5.46
C TYR A 153 6.38 -4.04 5.37
N PRO A 154 6.86 -4.80 6.38
CA PRO A 154 8.21 -5.35 6.38
C PRO A 154 8.39 -6.31 5.19
N CYS A 155 9.20 -5.90 4.23
CA CYS A 155 9.53 -6.68 3.02
C CYS A 155 11.03 -6.70 2.76
N THR A 156 11.81 -6.80 3.84
CA THR A 156 13.27 -6.85 3.81
C THR A 156 13.73 -8.15 4.45
N ARG A 157 14.68 -8.83 3.80
CA ARG A 157 15.24 -10.10 4.25
C ARG A 157 15.65 -10.05 5.73
N THR A 158 15.21 -11.05 6.48
CA THR A 158 15.59 -11.28 7.87
C THR A 158 15.43 -12.76 8.24
N ALA A 159 16.16 -13.21 9.26
CA ALA A 159 15.98 -14.51 9.88
C ALA A 159 14.82 -14.52 10.91
N GLU A 160 14.28 -13.36 11.30
CA GLU A 160 13.28 -13.26 12.37
C GLU A 160 11.85 -13.56 11.91
N PHE A 161 11.52 -13.28 10.64
CA PHE A 161 10.18 -13.54 10.08
C PHE A 161 10.20 -14.03 8.63
N SER A 162 9.10 -14.68 8.21
CA SER A 162 8.92 -15.18 6.84
C SER A 162 8.58 -14.06 5.85
N PRO A 163 8.95 -14.17 4.57
CA PRO A 163 8.55 -13.21 3.55
C PRO A 163 7.01 -13.16 3.38
N PRO A 164 6.42 -11.99 3.08
CA PRO A 164 4.96 -11.80 3.04
C PRO A 164 4.17 -12.74 2.12
N ALA A 165 4.80 -13.32 1.09
CA ALA A 165 4.17 -14.25 0.15
C ALA A 165 4.27 -15.73 0.55
N PHE A 166 5.01 -16.06 1.62
CA PHE A 166 5.10 -17.41 2.15
C PHE A 166 4.03 -17.61 3.22
N GLY A 167 3.01 -18.39 2.91
CA GLY A 167 2.00 -18.79 3.88
C GLY A 167 2.59 -19.59 5.06
N GLY A 168 1.81 -19.71 6.13
CA GLY A 168 2.19 -20.43 7.35
C GLY A 168 2.68 -19.50 8.48
N LYS A 169 3.22 -20.10 9.54
CA LYS A 169 3.73 -19.33 10.69
C LYS A 169 4.99 -18.56 10.28
N SER A 170 4.95 -17.25 10.57
CA SER A 170 6.10 -16.36 10.41
C SER A 170 7.21 -16.68 11.39
N GLU A 171 6.81 -17.05 12.62
CA GLU A 171 7.70 -17.54 13.66
C GLU A 171 8.21 -18.93 13.33
N SER A 172 9.52 -19.09 13.36
CA SER A 172 10.21 -20.37 13.22
C SER A 172 10.99 -20.63 14.51
N LEU A 173 10.98 -21.88 14.99
CA LEU A 173 11.87 -22.31 16.08
C LEU A 173 13.36 -22.17 15.69
N PHE A 174 13.65 -22.12 14.39
CA PHE A 174 15.00 -21.96 13.87
C PHE A 174 15.06 -20.82 12.84
N ASN A 175 15.78 -19.75 13.17
CA ASN A 175 15.88 -18.53 12.37
C ASN A 175 16.38 -18.79 10.92
N TRP A 176 17.23 -19.79 10.71
CA TRP A 176 17.74 -20.15 9.38
C TRP A 176 16.64 -20.59 8.39
N ILE A 177 15.50 -21.09 8.88
CA ILE A 177 14.35 -21.47 8.04
C ILE A 177 13.77 -20.23 7.37
N ASN A 178 13.65 -19.12 8.10
CA ASN A 178 13.17 -17.86 7.53
C ASN A 178 14.17 -17.31 6.52
N SER A 179 15.47 -17.34 6.82
CA SER A 179 16.52 -17.00 5.85
C SER A 179 16.41 -17.85 4.58
N PHE A 180 16.13 -19.15 4.69
CA PHE A 180 15.92 -20.03 3.55
C PHE A 180 14.59 -19.78 2.80
N LYS A 181 13.53 -19.31 3.47
CA LYS A 181 12.30 -18.88 2.77
C LYS A 181 12.57 -17.61 1.95
N TRP A 182 13.28 -16.63 2.51
CA TRP A 182 13.78 -15.47 1.75
C TRP A 182 14.70 -15.91 0.60
N ASN A 183 15.59 -16.89 0.86
CA ASN A 183 16.18 -17.87 -0.08
C ASN A 183 15.43 -18.07 -1.39
N ILE A 184 14.21 -18.56 -1.23
CA ILE A 184 13.40 -19.03 -2.34
C ILE A 184 12.61 -17.88 -2.94
N PHE A 185 12.12 -16.96 -2.08
CA PHE A 185 11.32 -15.83 -2.50
C PHE A 185 12.05 -14.93 -3.50
N GLU A 186 13.25 -14.46 -3.15
CA GLU A 186 14.00 -13.54 -4.01
C GLU A 186 14.51 -14.26 -5.27
N PHE A 187 14.89 -15.54 -5.16
CA PHE A 187 15.31 -16.34 -6.32
C PHE A 187 14.15 -16.54 -7.33
N GLY A 188 12.96 -16.84 -6.82
CA GLY A 188 11.76 -17.00 -7.63
C GLY A 188 11.39 -15.71 -8.36
N ALA A 189 11.40 -14.58 -7.64
CA ALA A 189 11.15 -13.26 -8.22
C ALA A 189 12.19 -12.89 -9.27
N SER A 190 13.48 -13.08 -8.97
CA SER A 190 14.56 -12.71 -9.88
C SER A 190 14.52 -13.54 -11.17
N THR A 191 14.28 -14.85 -11.06
CA THR A 191 14.14 -15.77 -12.21
C THR A 191 12.89 -15.47 -13.04
N MET A 192 11.79 -15.04 -12.40
CA MET A 192 10.56 -14.69 -13.11
C MET A 192 10.74 -13.45 -13.98
N TYR A 193 11.36 -12.39 -13.45
CA TYR A 193 11.35 -11.07 -14.08
C TYR A 193 12.61 -10.71 -14.88
N SER A 194 13.73 -11.44 -14.73
CA SER A 194 15.02 -11.11 -15.37
C SER A 194 14.94 -10.83 -16.86
N ASP A 195 14.41 -11.77 -17.65
CA ASP A 195 14.39 -11.64 -19.11
C ASP A 195 13.51 -10.46 -19.54
N LYS A 196 12.34 -10.31 -18.90
CA LYS A 196 11.41 -9.23 -19.20
C LYS A 196 11.99 -7.87 -18.83
N ILE A 197 12.62 -7.74 -17.66
CA ILE A 197 13.29 -6.50 -17.25
C ILE A 197 14.43 -6.14 -18.20
N ASN A 198 15.24 -7.10 -18.64
CA ASN A 198 16.32 -6.84 -19.58
C ASN A 198 15.81 -6.45 -20.98
N GLN A 199 14.71 -7.06 -21.44
CA GLN A 199 14.01 -6.61 -22.65
C GLN A 199 13.55 -5.16 -22.52
N LEU A 200 12.90 -4.81 -21.41
CA LEU A 200 12.39 -3.45 -21.16
C LEU A 200 13.51 -2.41 -21.04
N ARG A 201 14.63 -2.78 -20.39
CA ARG A 201 15.83 -1.96 -20.29
C ARG A 201 16.44 -1.69 -21.67
N ALA A 202 16.53 -2.71 -22.54
CA ALA A 202 17.01 -2.53 -23.90
C ALA A 202 16.14 -1.54 -24.70
N ASN A 203 14.82 -1.57 -24.53
CA ASN A 203 13.89 -0.63 -25.18
C ASN A 203 14.12 0.84 -24.79
N ILE A 204 14.75 1.09 -23.63
CA ILE A 204 15.11 2.44 -23.17
C ILE A 204 16.63 2.70 -23.19
N ASN A 205 17.38 1.91 -23.97
CA ASN A 205 18.84 2.01 -24.15
C ASN A 205 19.66 1.85 -22.86
N LEU A 206 19.18 1.05 -21.91
CA LEU A 206 19.94 0.69 -20.71
C LEU A 206 20.63 -0.67 -20.89
N PRO A 207 21.84 -0.86 -20.35
CA PRO A 207 22.54 -2.14 -20.39
C PRO A 207 21.75 -3.21 -19.60
N PRO A 208 21.89 -4.50 -19.92
CA PRO A 208 21.25 -5.54 -19.14
C PRO A 208 21.79 -5.56 -17.71
N ILE A 209 20.91 -5.94 -16.77
CA ILE A 209 21.27 -6.25 -15.40
C ILE A 209 21.14 -7.74 -15.18
N LYS A 210 22.00 -8.29 -14.33
CA LYS A 210 21.71 -9.57 -13.70
C LYS A 210 20.77 -9.26 -12.54
N LEU A 211 19.73 -10.08 -12.35
CA LEU A 211 18.93 -10.11 -11.13
C LEU A 211 19.22 -11.48 -10.48
N ASN A 212 20.33 -11.61 -9.77
CA ASN A 212 20.64 -12.78 -8.95
C ASN A 212 19.86 -12.71 -7.63
N TYR A 213 20.05 -13.74 -6.82
CA TYR A 213 19.41 -13.94 -5.54
C TYR A 213 19.56 -12.76 -4.56
N ASP A 214 20.76 -12.21 -4.35
CA ASP A 214 20.97 -11.01 -3.50
C ASP A 214 20.57 -9.67 -4.17
N GLN A 215 19.99 -9.70 -5.38
CA GLN A 215 19.95 -8.56 -6.28
C GLN A 215 18.65 -7.78 -6.29
N MET A 216 17.57 -8.37 -5.75
CA MET A 216 16.26 -7.69 -5.70
C MET A 216 16.32 -6.44 -4.81
N ILE A 217 17.23 -6.36 -3.83
CA ILE A 217 17.47 -5.16 -3.02
C ILE A 217 18.96 -4.80 -2.85
N ARG A 218 19.93 -5.73 -2.94
CA ARG A 218 21.32 -5.46 -2.50
C ARG A 218 22.41 -5.42 -3.57
N SER A 219 22.14 -5.69 -4.86
CA SER A 219 23.24 -5.77 -5.85
C SER A 219 23.30 -4.64 -6.88
N ILE A 220 22.96 -3.43 -6.47
CA ILE A 220 23.64 -2.27 -7.03
C ILE A 220 24.73 -1.93 -6.03
N PHE A 221 25.87 -2.63 -6.11
CA PHE A 221 27.07 -2.35 -5.33
C PHE A 221 27.74 -1.01 -5.73
N LYS A 222 26.94 0.05 -5.90
CA LYS A 222 27.30 1.48 -5.72
C LYS A 222 26.14 2.38 -5.26
N ARG A 223 24.95 1.87 -4.92
CA ARG A 223 23.84 2.70 -4.37
C ARG A 223 22.98 1.91 -3.36
N PRO A 224 23.41 1.75 -2.10
CA PRO A 224 22.46 1.38 -1.05
C PRO A 224 21.43 2.51 -0.97
N ILE A 225 20.16 2.20 -1.26
CA ILE A 225 19.07 3.13 -0.96
C ILE A 225 18.76 2.99 0.53
N SER A 226 18.43 4.10 1.19
CA SER A 226 17.82 4.03 2.51
C SER A 226 16.38 3.55 2.35
N THR A 227 15.92 2.70 3.26
CA THR A 227 14.55 2.20 3.26
C THR A 227 13.93 2.44 4.63
N ALA A 228 12.78 3.11 4.64
CA ALA A 228 11.97 3.32 5.83
C ALA A 228 10.70 2.47 5.75
N THR A 229 10.60 1.45 6.58
CA THR A 229 9.38 0.66 6.75
C THR A 229 8.44 1.40 7.71
N ILE A 230 7.32 1.90 7.19
CA ILE A 230 6.30 2.65 7.93
C ILE A 230 5.36 1.71 8.70
N TYR A 231 5.95 0.96 9.62
CA TYR A 231 5.28 -0.07 10.43
C TYR A 231 5.60 0.13 11.91
N SER A 232 4.66 -0.18 12.79
CA SER A 232 4.79 0.03 14.23
C SER A 232 5.72 -1.00 14.87
N LYS A 233 6.71 -0.50 15.63
CA LYS A 233 7.61 -1.31 16.46
C LYS A 233 6.89 -2.09 17.57
N CYS A 234 5.68 -1.67 17.94
CA CYS A 234 4.86 -2.39 18.92
C CYS A 234 4.15 -3.61 18.31
N LEU A 235 3.95 -3.63 16.99
CA LEU A 235 3.35 -4.76 16.28
C LEU A 235 4.39 -5.78 15.86
N LEU A 236 5.55 -5.30 15.43
CA LEU A 236 6.69 -6.12 15.05
C LEU A 236 7.96 -5.41 15.47
N ALA A 237 8.82 -6.07 16.23
CA ALA A 237 10.12 -5.51 16.57
C ALA A 237 10.96 -5.29 15.31
N GLU A 238 11.83 -4.29 15.32
CA GLU A 238 12.81 -4.09 14.25
C GLU A 238 13.81 -5.25 14.29
N PRO A 239 13.99 -6.01 13.20
CA PRO A 239 14.93 -7.13 13.18
C PRO A 239 16.36 -6.70 13.44
N ASN A 240 17.08 -7.46 14.26
CA ASN A 240 18.46 -7.16 14.64
C ASN A 240 19.46 -7.42 13.50
N ASP A 241 19.07 -8.22 12.50
CA ASP A 241 19.88 -8.56 11.33
C ASP A 241 19.60 -7.67 10.11
N TRP A 242 18.78 -6.62 10.27
CA TRP A 242 18.63 -5.59 9.26
C TRP A 242 19.90 -4.73 9.13
N PRO A 243 20.24 -4.31 7.90
CA PRO A 243 21.40 -3.46 7.66
C PRO A 243 21.14 -2.02 8.12
N GLU A 244 22.19 -1.25 8.34
CA GLU A 244 22.11 0.14 8.86
C GLU A 244 21.29 1.12 7.99
N ASN A 245 21.04 0.78 6.72
CA ASN A 245 20.25 1.59 5.80
C ASN A 245 18.75 1.19 5.76
N GLU A 246 18.32 0.25 6.59
CA GLU A 246 16.94 -0.20 6.72
C GLU A 246 16.41 0.20 8.10
N PHE A 247 15.29 0.91 8.13
CA PHE A 247 14.73 1.49 9.35
C PHE A 247 13.27 1.10 9.48
N MET A 248 12.81 0.83 10.70
CA MET A 248 11.38 0.83 11.01
C MET A 248 11.03 2.17 11.69
N VAL A 249 10.08 2.93 11.12
CA VAL A 249 9.84 4.34 11.51
C VAL A 249 8.45 4.62 12.09
N GLY A 250 7.58 3.62 12.17
CA GLY A 250 6.18 3.81 12.58
C GLY A 250 5.26 4.14 11.40
N PRO A 251 3.94 3.97 11.57
CA PRO A 251 2.97 4.17 10.50
C PRO A 251 2.80 5.66 10.16
N ILE A 252 2.50 5.93 8.88
CA ILE A 252 1.91 7.20 8.47
C ILE A 252 0.40 7.09 8.69
N LEU A 253 -0.11 7.91 9.62
CA LEU A 253 -1.53 7.97 9.96
C LEU A 253 -2.15 9.24 9.40
N GLN A 254 -3.44 9.18 9.09
CA GLN A 254 -4.19 10.36 8.66
C GLN A 254 -4.38 11.33 9.83
N GLU A 255 -4.24 12.63 9.57
CA GLU A 255 -4.47 13.68 10.57
C GLU A 255 -5.98 13.80 10.87
N LYS A 256 -6.33 13.99 12.16
CA LYS A 256 -7.74 14.14 12.59
C LYS A 256 -8.44 15.34 11.92
N GLU A 257 -7.69 16.36 11.52
CA GLU A 257 -8.23 17.56 10.87
C GLU A 257 -8.90 17.25 9.52
N GLU A 258 -8.36 16.28 8.78
CA GLU A 258 -8.96 15.83 7.52
C GLU A 258 -10.25 15.03 7.74
N ASP A 259 -10.41 14.41 8.91
CA ASP A 259 -11.64 13.71 9.28
C ASP A 259 -12.78 14.69 9.62
N HIS A 260 -12.48 15.95 10.00
CA HIS A 260 -13.51 16.96 10.29
C HIS A 260 -14.23 17.46 9.03
N GLU A 261 -13.61 17.33 7.85
CA GLU A 261 -14.24 17.68 6.57
C GLU A 261 -15.13 16.54 6.02
N PHE A 262 -15.01 15.33 6.56
CA PHE A 262 -15.83 14.20 6.12
C PHE A 262 -17.26 14.32 6.64
N GLN A 263 -18.22 14.38 5.71
CA GLN A 263 -19.64 14.32 6.03
C GLN A 263 -20.19 12.92 5.72
N PRO A 264 -20.61 12.13 6.73
CA PRO A 264 -21.27 10.86 6.49
C PRO A 264 -22.63 11.08 5.85
N SER A 265 -23.14 10.07 5.14
CA SER A 265 -24.52 10.08 4.67
C SER A 265 -25.51 10.05 5.83
N ASP A 266 -26.70 10.63 5.62
CA ASP A 266 -27.73 10.76 6.66
C ASP A 266 -28.14 9.40 7.26
N ASP A 267 -28.18 8.35 6.44
CA ASP A 267 -28.49 6.98 6.88
C ASP A 267 -27.41 6.41 7.83
N LEU A 268 -26.13 6.61 7.52
CA LEU A 268 -25.02 6.21 8.37
C LEU A 268 -25.06 6.99 9.68
N ARG A 269 -25.28 8.30 9.61
CA ARG A 269 -25.41 9.15 10.80
C ARG A 269 -26.56 8.70 11.69
N ASN A 270 -27.74 8.48 11.12
CA ASN A 270 -28.92 8.01 11.85
C ASN A 270 -28.67 6.64 12.50
N PHE A 271 -27.96 5.73 11.83
CA PHE A 271 -27.59 4.45 12.40
C PHE A 271 -26.65 4.60 13.60
N LEU A 272 -25.61 5.44 13.48
CA LEU A 272 -24.67 5.71 14.56
C LEU A 272 -25.37 6.38 15.75
N ASP A 273 -26.23 7.37 15.52
CA ASP A 273 -26.98 8.08 16.56
C ASP A 273 -27.94 7.14 17.30
N LYS A 274 -28.60 6.22 16.57
CA LYS A 274 -29.51 5.21 17.14
C LYS A 274 -28.77 4.26 18.10
N TRP A 275 -27.53 3.91 17.79
CA TRP A 275 -26.74 2.91 18.54
C TRP A 275 -25.57 3.51 19.33
N GLN A 276 -25.55 4.83 19.55
CA GLN A 276 -24.42 5.55 20.17
C GLN A 276 -24.00 5.04 21.56
N ASN A 277 -24.93 4.45 22.32
CA ASN A 277 -24.68 3.92 23.66
C ASN A 277 -24.39 2.40 23.66
N GLU A 278 -24.37 1.77 22.49
CA GLU A 278 -24.17 0.34 22.32
C GLU A 278 -22.79 0.02 21.76
N LYS A 279 -22.30 -1.19 22.01
CA LYS A 279 -21.04 -1.67 21.42
C LYS A 279 -21.27 -2.05 19.96
N MET A 280 -20.58 -1.35 19.05
CA MET A 280 -20.66 -1.57 17.60
C MET A 280 -19.44 -2.32 17.05
N ILE A 281 -19.65 -3.14 16.02
CA ILE A 281 -18.64 -3.94 15.33
C ILE A 281 -18.52 -3.45 13.89
N TYR A 282 -17.30 -3.19 13.44
CA TYR A 282 -17.02 -3.02 12.01
C TYR A 282 -16.58 -4.36 11.40
N VAL A 283 -17.10 -4.71 10.23
CA VAL A 283 -16.64 -5.85 9.43
C VAL A 283 -16.30 -5.37 8.02
N GLY A 284 -15.04 -5.52 7.60
CA GLY A 284 -14.64 -5.10 6.26
C GLY A 284 -13.35 -5.72 5.77
N ILE A 285 -13.43 -6.39 4.62
CA ILE A 285 -12.30 -7.04 3.97
C ILE A 285 -11.63 -6.12 2.92
N GLY A 286 -12.31 -5.07 2.46
CA GLY A 286 -11.76 -4.11 1.49
C GLY A 286 -11.50 -4.72 0.12
N SER A 287 -10.59 -4.15 -0.65
CA SER A 287 -10.21 -4.64 -2.00
C SER A 287 -9.76 -6.11 -2.01
N MET A 288 -9.26 -6.63 -0.89
CA MET A 288 -8.91 -8.05 -0.74
C MET A 288 -10.09 -8.98 -0.94
N MET A 289 -11.32 -8.49 -0.73
CA MET A 289 -12.54 -9.26 -1.03
C MET A 289 -12.61 -9.61 -2.51
N ASN A 290 -12.39 -8.60 -3.36
CA ASN A 290 -12.38 -8.74 -4.81
C ASN A 290 -11.19 -9.57 -5.28
N ILE A 291 -10.02 -9.38 -4.67
CA ILE A 291 -8.75 -9.96 -5.13
C ILE A 291 -8.65 -11.45 -4.78
N MET A 292 -9.05 -11.85 -3.57
CA MET A 292 -8.78 -13.19 -3.03
C MET A 292 -9.97 -14.14 -3.06
N PHE A 293 -11.19 -13.65 -3.21
CA PHE A 293 -12.40 -14.47 -3.09
C PHE A 293 -13.26 -14.39 -4.35
N ASN A 294 -13.74 -15.54 -4.81
CA ASN A 294 -14.72 -15.59 -5.89
C ASN A 294 -16.14 -15.24 -5.39
N ALA A 295 -17.08 -15.00 -6.30
CA ALA A 295 -18.42 -14.54 -5.96
C ALA A 295 -19.21 -15.46 -4.98
N ASP A 296 -18.98 -16.78 -5.04
CA ASP A 296 -19.64 -17.73 -4.13
C ASP A 296 -19.06 -17.61 -2.72
N GLU A 297 -17.74 -17.49 -2.60
CA GLU A 297 -17.05 -17.28 -1.32
C GLU A 297 -17.44 -15.94 -0.69
N GLN A 298 -17.55 -14.88 -1.49
CA GLN A 298 -18.02 -13.58 -1.03
C GLN A 298 -19.46 -13.66 -0.48
N SER A 299 -20.35 -14.34 -1.21
CA SER A 299 -21.73 -14.57 -0.78
C SER A 299 -21.81 -15.39 0.51
N GLN A 300 -20.96 -16.41 0.63
CA GLN A 300 -20.87 -17.24 1.83
C GLN A 300 -20.36 -16.45 3.03
N PHE A 301 -19.31 -15.66 2.86
CA PHE A 301 -18.78 -14.77 3.90
C PHE A 301 -19.86 -13.82 4.42
N LEU A 302 -20.60 -13.18 3.52
CA LEU A 302 -21.66 -12.25 3.87
C LEU A 302 -22.79 -12.93 4.65
N LYS A 303 -23.24 -14.11 4.19
CA LYS A 303 -24.26 -14.93 4.86
C LYS A 303 -23.83 -15.33 6.28
N ILE A 304 -22.59 -15.81 6.44
CA ILE A 304 -22.05 -16.20 7.75
C ILE A 304 -21.98 -14.99 8.68
N THR A 305 -21.49 -13.85 8.18
CA THR A 305 -21.37 -12.61 8.94
C THR A 305 -22.74 -12.13 9.41
N GLN A 306 -23.73 -12.03 8.52
CA GLN A 306 -25.11 -11.65 8.87
C GLN A 306 -25.73 -12.60 9.90
N THR A 307 -25.50 -13.91 9.76
CA THR A 307 -26.01 -14.92 10.69
C THR A 307 -25.39 -14.77 12.08
N ALA A 308 -24.06 -14.57 12.17
CA ALA A 308 -23.35 -14.40 13.43
C ALA A 308 -23.78 -13.12 14.17
N ILE A 309 -23.88 -12.00 13.45
CA ILE A 309 -24.40 -10.74 14.01
C ILE A 309 -25.86 -10.93 14.45
N GLY A 310 -26.65 -11.65 13.66
CA GLY A 310 -28.05 -11.92 13.96
C GLY A 310 -28.26 -12.79 15.21
N ASN A 311 -27.40 -13.77 15.46
CA ASN A 311 -27.45 -14.64 16.63
C ASN A 311 -26.96 -13.97 17.91
N THR A 312 -26.06 -12.99 17.80
CA THR A 312 -25.51 -12.25 18.94
C THR A 312 -26.27 -10.96 19.24
N ASN A 313 -27.16 -10.53 18.34
CA ASN A 313 -27.83 -9.23 18.38
C ASN A 313 -26.86 -8.02 18.44
N SER A 314 -25.61 -8.23 18.02
CA SER A 314 -24.57 -7.18 17.98
C SER A 314 -24.92 -6.09 16.98
N LYS A 315 -24.47 -4.85 17.20
CA LYS A 315 -24.66 -3.76 16.24
C LYS A 315 -23.49 -3.74 15.28
N ALA A 316 -23.74 -3.77 13.98
CA ALA A 316 -22.67 -3.97 13.01
C ALA A 316 -22.75 -3.01 11.82
N ILE A 317 -21.59 -2.51 11.41
CA ILE A 317 -21.37 -1.89 10.11
C ILE A 317 -20.60 -2.90 9.26
N ILE A 318 -21.22 -3.40 8.19
CA ILE A 318 -20.61 -4.32 7.24
C ILE A 318 -20.22 -3.54 5.99
N SER A 319 -18.92 -3.43 5.72
CA SER A 319 -18.39 -2.83 4.50
C SER A 319 -18.53 -3.78 3.32
N LEU A 320 -19.31 -3.35 2.34
CA LEU A 320 -19.50 -4.00 1.04
C LEU A 320 -18.44 -3.57 0.00
N VAL A 321 -17.52 -2.67 0.37
CA VAL A 321 -16.38 -2.28 -0.48
C VAL A 321 -15.54 -3.51 -0.83
N GLY A 322 -15.33 -3.72 -2.13
CA GLY A 322 -14.57 -4.85 -2.68
C GLY A 322 -15.41 -6.09 -3.00
N PHE A 323 -16.70 -6.11 -2.73
CA PHE A 323 -17.56 -7.19 -3.19
C PHE A 323 -17.91 -7.02 -4.68
N GLN A 324 -18.02 -8.13 -5.40
CA GLN A 324 -18.50 -8.18 -6.79
C GLN A 324 -19.99 -8.49 -6.81
N ASN A 325 -20.78 -7.73 -7.58
CA ASN A 325 -22.18 -8.06 -7.94
C ASN A 325 -23.05 -8.54 -6.77
N ILE A 326 -23.14 -7.74 -5.70
CA ILE A 326 -23.96 -8.07 -4.53
C ILE A 326 -25.44 -8.12 -4.93
N ASP A 327 -26.07 -9.28 -4.70
CA ASP A 327 -27.52 -9.42 -4.79
C ASP A 327 -28.15 -8.76 -3.55
N GLU A 328 -28.73 -7.56 -3.73
CA GLU A 328 -29.33 -6.78 -2.65
C GLU A 328 -30.45 -7.55 -1.93
N ASN A 329 -31.09 -8.53 -2.58
CA ASN A 329 -32.11 -9.37 -1.94
C ASN A 329 -31.54 -10.33 -0.88
N LYS A 330 -30.21 -10.53 -0.86
CA LYS A 330 -29.53 -11.35 0.16
C LYS A 330 -29.09 -10.54 1.38
N LEU A 331 -29.18 -9.21 1.32
CA LEU A 331 -28.88 -8.35 2.45
C LEU A 331 -30.02 -8.45 3.47
N SER A 332 -29.64 -8.67 4.73
CA SER A 332 -30.61 -8.68 5.82
C SER A 332 -31.18 -7.29 6.04
N ASP A 333 -32.49 -7.20 6.24
CA ASP A 333 -33.25 -6.00 6.59
C ASP A 333 -33.20 -5.63 8.09
N ARG A 334 -32.36 -6.30 8.86
CA ARG A 334 -32.27 -6.11 10.31
C ARG A 334 -31.73 -4.72 10.65
N GLU A 335 -32.43 -4.03 11.54
CA GLU A 335 -32.07 -2.68 11.99
C GLU A 335 -30.73 -2.57 12.74
N ASN A 336 -30.16 -3.69 13.19
CA ASN A 336 -28.85 -3.73 13.86
C ASN A 336 -27.67 -3.90 12.88
N ILE A 337 -27.93 -3.91 11.56
CA ILE A 337 -26.90 -4.03 10.53
C ILE A 337 -27.00 -2.82 9.58
N PHE A 338 -25.88 -2.12 9.41
CA PHE A 338 -25.73 -1.11 8.37
C PHE A 338 -24.74 -1.61 7.31
N TYR A 339 -25.09 -1.45 6.03
CA TYR A 339 -24.21 -1.84 4.94
C TYR A 339 -23.53 -0.61 4.34
N LEU A 340 -22.22 -0.54 4.53
CA LEU A 340 -21.42 0.54 3.98
C LEU A 340 -21.03 0.21 2.53
N LYS A 341 -21.61 0.92 1.56
CA LYS A 341 -21.38 0.68 0.12
C LYS A 341 -20.15 1.39 -0.44
N GLN A 342 -19.65 2.41 0.25
CA GLN A 342 -18.52 3.23 -0.21
C GLN A 342 -17.39 3.26 0.82
N THR A 343 -16.17 3.50 0.35
CA THR A 343 -15.02 3.68 1.24
C THR A 343 -15.21 4.94 2.07
N ILE A 344 -15.01 4.83 3.39
CA ILE A 344 -14.95 5.97 4.31
C ILE A 344 -13.65 5.96 5.09
N SER A 345 -13.31 7.08 5.72
CA SER A 345 -12.15 7.16 6.59
C SER A 345 -12.31 6.21 7.79
N HIS A 346 -11.35 5.30 7.97
CA HIS A 346 -11.31 4.45 9.16
C HIS A 346 -10.91 5.23 10.39
N SER A 347 -10.14 6.32 10.27
CA SER A 347 -9.82 7.16 11.43
C SER A 347 -11.03 7.91 11.95
N TRP A 348 -11.96 8.27 11.06
CA TRP A 348 -13.27 8.82 11.43
C TRP A 348 -14.24 7.76 11.98
N LEU A 349 -14.30 6.57 11.37
CA LEU A 349 -15.29 5.54 11.75
C LEU A 349 -14.92 4.76 13.02
N PHE A 350 -13.65 4.38 13.18
CA PHE A 350 -13.22 3.47 14.24
C PHE A 350 -13.37 3.98 15.68
N PRO A 351 -13.44 5.29 15.98
CA PRO A 351 -13.85 5.80 17.29
C PRO A 351 -15.24 5.33 17.73
N TYR A 352 -16.17 5.12 16.80
CA TYR A 352 -17.51 4.58 17.10
C TYR A 352 -17.49 3.06 17.32
N MET A 353 -16.42 2.37 16.93
CA MET A 353 -16.38 0.90 16.83
C MET A 353 -15.63 0.29 18.01
N SER A 354 -16.26 -0.68 18.67
CA SER A 354 -15.68 -1.45 19.78
C SER A 354 -14.82 -2.62 19.29
N LEU A 355 -15.12 -3.17 18.12
CA LEU A 355 -14.37 -4.24 17.47
C LEU A 355 -14.28 -3.99 15.97
N ALA A 356 -13.14 -4.35 15.36
CA ALA A 356 -12.98 -4.35 13.91
C ALA A 356 -12.56 -5.76 13.44
N ILE A 357 -13.34 -6.35 12.53
CA ILE A 357 -13.03 -7.59 11.84
C ILE A 357 -12.58 -7.22 10.43
N HIS A 358 -11.32 -7.51 10.10
CA HIS A 358 -10.71 -7.09 8.83
C HIS A 358 -9.69 -8.10 8.31
N HIS A 359 -9.22 -7.90 7.08
CA HIS A 359 -8.29 -8.81 6.38
C HIS A 359 -6.83 -8.78 6.88
N GLY A 360 -6.46 -7.87 7.77
CA GLY A 360 -5.10 -7.77 8.31
C GLY A 360 -4.19 -6.79 7.57
N GLY A 361 -4.75 -5.93 6.72
CA GLY A 361 -3.99 -4.91 6.02
C GLY A 361 -3.32 -3.93 6.98
N ALA A 362 -2.05 -3.61 6.71
CA ALA A 362 -1.21 -2.79 7.59
C ALA A 362 -1.89 -1.47 7.97
N GLY A 363 -2.42 -0.73 7.00
CA GLY A 363 -3.10 0.55 7.26
C GLY A 363 -4.26 0.41 8.26
N THR A 364 -5.20 -0.50 7.99
CA THR A 364 -6.36 -0.72 8.86
C THR A 364 -5.96 -1.13 10.28
N THR A 365 -4.99 -2.03 10.41
CA THR A 365 -4.50 -2.50 11.71
C THR A 365 -3.86 -1.36 12.51
N HIS A 366 -2.98 -0.56 11.89
CA HIS A 366 -2.37 0.58 12.56
C HIS A 366 -3.40 1.63 12.98
N THR A 367 -4.34 1.97 12.08
CA THR A 367 -5.40 2.94 12.39
C THR A 367 -6.21 2.48 13.60
N LYS A 368 -6.61 1.20 13.66
CA LYS A 368 -7.41 0.73 14.81
C LYS A 368 -6.62 0.75 16.12
N ILE A 369 -5.36 0.33 16.11
CA ILE A 369 -4.52 0.28 17.31
C ILE A 369 -4.18 1.69 17.81
N ALA A 370 -3.85 2.61 16.90
CA ALA A 370 -3.60 4.01 17.26
C ALA A 370 -4.82 4.61 17.98
N LEU A 371 -6.03 4.38 17.46
CA LEU A 371 -7.25 4.95 18.04
C LEU A 371 -7.68 4.27 19.35
N SER A 372 -7.18 3.07 19.67
CA SER A 372 -7.44 2.42 20.96
C SER A 372 -6.46 2.82 22.07
N THR A 373 -5.37 3.51 21.74
CA THR A 373 -4.31 3.88 22.69
C THR A 373 -4.35 5.36 23.10
N PHE A 374 -5.02 6.19 22.31
CA PHE A 374 -5.35 7.56 22.70
C PHE A 374 -6.78 7.57 23.23
N ASP A 375 -6.93 7.64 24.56
CA ASP A 375 -8.22 8.01 25.16
C ASP A 375 -8.69 9.33 24.52
N TYR A 376 -9.86 9.27 23.90
CA TYR A 376 -10.57 10.42 23.34
C TYR A 376 -11.54 11.00 24.35
#